data_AF-A0A518HU55-F1
#
_entry.id   AF-A0A518HU55-F1
#
_cell.length_a   1.000
_cell.length_b   1.000
_cell.length_c   1.000
_cell.angle_alpha   90.00
_cell.angle_beta   90.00
_cell.angle_gamma   90.00
#
_symmetry.space_group_name_H-M   'P 1'
#
loop_
_entity.id
_entity.type
_entity.pdbx_description
1 polymer ?
#
loop_
_entity_poly.entity_id
_entity_poly.type
_entity_poly.pdbx_seq_one_letter_code
_entity_poly.pdbx_strand_id
1 'polypeptide(L)' 'MKSTDLLTEDILTMSQAAKELPNRPNVSTLWRWANRGLKGKKLETLRIGGRNTVTSRQALTRFLDAINE' A
#
# COMPACT_ATOMS: atom_id res chain seq x y z
N MET A 1 -0.90 3.34 -18.27
CA MET A 1 -1.29 2.53 -17.09
C MET A 1 -0.06 1.71 -16.74
N LYS A 2 0.65 2.00 -15.64
CA LYS A 2 1.80 1.16 -15.25
C LYS A 2 1.22 -0.19 -14.84
N SER A 3 1.52 -1.24 -15.60
CA SER A 3 1.22 -2.61 -15.20
C SER A 3 2.00 -2.88 -13.92
N THR A 4 1.32 -2.84 -12.78
CA THR A 4 1.91 -3.24 -11.51
C THR A 4 2.22 -4.74 -11.65
N ASP A 5 3.49 -5.09 -11.72
CA ASP A 5 3.93 -6.48 -11.91
C ASP A 5 3.85 -7.23 -10.57
N LEU A 6 2.61 -7.42 -10.10
CA LEU A 6 2.28 -7.82 -8.73
C LEU A 6 2.78 -9.23 -8.37
N LEU A 7 3.06 -10.09 -9.36
CA LEU A 7 3.66 -11.40 -9.14
C LEU A 7 5.18 -11.34 -8.93
N THR A 8 5.79 -10.18 -9.20
CA THR A 8 7.23 -9.92 -8.97
C THR A 8 7.48 -9.04 -7.75
N GLU A 9 6.43 -8.48 -7.15
CA GLU A 9 6.51 -7.61 -5.98
C GLU A 9 6.37 -8.40 -4.66
N ASP A 10 6.89 -7.82 -3.57
CA ASP A 10 6.78 -8.41 -2.24
C ASP A 10 5.40 -8.10 -1.66
N ILE A 11 4.45 -9.04 -1.82
CA ILE A 11 3.06 -8.89 -1.37
C ILE A 11 2.96 -8.93 0.15
N LEU A 12 2.24 -7.95 0.71
CA LEU A 12 2.01 -7.76 2.13
C LEU A 12 0.51 -7.54 2.41
N THR A 13 0.02 -8.18 3.47
CA THR A 13 -1.25 -7.75 4.08
C THR A 13 -1.11 -6.34 4.64
N MET A 14 -2.23 -5.61 4.80
CA MET A 14 -2.22 -4.27 5.38
C MET A 14 -1.56 -4.22 6.77
N SER A 15 -1.73 -5.27 7.57
CA SER A 15 -1.09 -5.38 8.89
C SER A 15 0.41 -5.63 8.83
N GLN A 16 0.91 -6.37 7.83
CA GLN A 16 2.35 -6.55 7.59
C GLN A 16 2.99 -5.26 7.08
N ALA A 17 2.35 -4.62 6.09
CA ALA A 17 2.77 -3.33 5.56
C ALA A 17 2.91 -2.26 6.64
N ALA A 18 1.98 -2.22 7.61
CA ALA A 18 2.05 -1.32 8.75
C ALA A 18 3.29 -1.56 9.63
N LYS A 19 3.75 -2.81 9.77
CA LYS A 19 4.91 -3.17 10.60
C LYS A 19 6.26 -2.91 9.92
N GLU A 20 6.29 -2.93 8.58
CA GLU A 20 7.49 -2.64 7.78
C GLU A 20 7.88 -1.15 7.84
N LEU A 21 6.90 -0.27 8.04
CA LEU A 21 7.14 1.18 8.03
C LEU A 21 7.79 1.67 9.33
N PRO A 22 8.67 2.68 9.25
CA PRO A 22 9.14 3.42 10.41
C PRO A 22 7.96 3.93 11.25
N ASN A 23 8.10 3.91 12.58
CA ASN A 23 7.05 4.25 13.56
C ASN A 23 5.81 3.34 13.59
N ARG A 24 5.74 2.31 12.73
CA ARG A 24 4.68 1.28 12.74
C ARG A 24 3.27 1.88 12.83
N PRO A 25 2.85 2.70 11.86
CA PRO A 25 1.55 3.35 11.90
C PRO A 25 0.43 2.33 12.08
N ASN A 26 -0.67 2.73 12.72
CA ASN A 26 -1.84 1.86 12.86
C ASN A 26 -2.32 1.39 11.47
N VAL A 27 -2.75 0.13 11.35
CA VAL A 27 -3.28 -0.44 10.10
C VAL A 27 -4.42 0.40 9.49
N SER A 28 -5.20 1.10 10.32
CA SER A 28 -6.26 2.03 9.88
C SER A 28 -5.72 3.18 9.04
N THR A 29 -4.46 3.62 9.28
CA THR A 29 -3.79 4.62 8.46
C THR A 29 -3.53 4.12 7.05
N LEU A 30 -3.08 2.86 6.90
CA LEU A 30 -2.87 2.26 5.59
C LEU A 30 -4.21 2.08 4.86
N TRP A 31 -5.27 1.67 5.57
CA TRP A 31 -6.61 1.61 4.99
C TRP A 31 -7.10 2.98 4.53
N ARG A 32 -6.81 4.04 5.28
CA ARG A 32 -7.10 5.42 4.84
C ARG A 32 -6.33 5.77 3.58
N TRP A 33 -5.04 5.42 3.48
CA TRP A 33 -4.24 5.66 2.28
C TRP A 33 -4.74 4.87 1.06
N ALA A 34 -5.20 3.64 1.24
CA ALA A 34 -5.79 2.85 0.15
C ALA A 34 -7.14 3.42 -0.31
N ASN A 35 -8.03 3.75 0.63
CA ASN A 35 -9.40 4.14 0.30
C ASN A 35 -9.50 5.61 -0.12
N ARG A 36 -8.90 6.51 0.65
CA ARG A 36 -9.00 7.97 0.49
C ARG A 36 -7.74 8.57 -0.14
N GLY A 37 -6.59 8.01 0.21
CA GLY A 37 -5.30 8.59 -0.16
C GLY A 37 -4.80 9.64 0.83
N LEU A 38 -3.70 10.28 0.45
CA LEU A 38 -3.08 11.40 1.13
C LEU A 38 -2.50 12.32 0.05
N LYS A 39 -2.72 13.64 0.17
CA LYS A 39 -2.29 14.64 -0.83
C LYS A 39 -2.68 14.27 -2.28
N GLY A 40 -3.88 13.72 -2.48
CA GLY A 40 -4.37 13.31 -3.80
C GLY A 40 -3.75 12.05 -4.39
N LYS A 41 -2.80 11.39 -3.70
CA LYS A 41 -2.23 10.09 -4.09
C LYS A 41 -2.87 8.97 -3.27
N LYS A 42 -3.06 7.79 -3.87
CA LYS A 42 -3.59 6.61 -3.18
C LYS A 42 -2.56 5.49 -3.14
N LEU A 43 -2.58 4.71 -2.07
CA LEU A 43 -1.78 3.50 -1.97
C LEU A 43 -2.35 2.44 -2.91
N GLU A 44 -1.49 1.87 -3.75
CA GLU A 44 -1.86 0.78 -4.64
C GLU A 44 -2.20 -0.49 -3.83
N THR A 45 -3.32 -1.12 -4.17
CA THR A 45 -3.79 -2.34 -3.51
C THR A 45 -4.39 -3.32 -4.51
N LEU A 46 -4.38 -4.60 -4.15
CA LEU A 46 -4.97 -5.70 -4.88
C LEU A 46 -5.94 -6.45 -3.97
N ARG A 47 -7.04 -6.98 -4.51
CA ARG A 47 -7.90 -7.93 -3.80
C ARG A 47 -7.57 -9.36 -4.22
N ILE A 48 -7.24 -10.20 -3.25
CA ILE A 48 -7.05 -11.65 -3.42
C ILE A 48 -8.27 -12.37 -2.81
N GLY A 49 -8.98 -13.18 -3.60
CA GLY A 49 -10.12 -13.98 -3.11
C GLY A 49 -11.28 -13.14 -2.58
N GLY A 50 -11.48 -11.91 -3.07
CA GLY A 50 -12.62 -11.04 -2.76
C GLY A 50 -12.60 -10.35 -1.39
N ARG A 51 -11.97 -10.94 -0.37
CA ARG A 51 -11.89 -10.36 1.00
C ARG A 51 -10.53 -9.81 1.38
N ASN A 52 -9.44 -10.36 0.84
CA ASN A 52 -8.10 -10.00 1.31
C ASN A 52 -7.53 -8.91 0.42
N THR A 53 -7.64 -7.66 0.87
CA THR A 53 -6.89 -6.56 0.25
C THR A 53 -5.45 -6.58 0.74
N VAL A 54 -4.53 -6.61 -0.21
CA VAL A 54 -3.08 -6.58 0.01
C VAL A 54 -2.46 -5.39 -0.70
N THR A 55 -1.23 -5.05 -0.30
CA THR A 55 -0.36 -4.09 -0.99
C THR A 55 1.01 -4.76 -1.18
N SER A 56 2.01 -4.01 -1.62
CA SER A 56 3.38 -4.47 -1.73
C SER A 56 4.37 -3.47 -1.15
N ARG A 57 5.59 -3.94 -0.87
CA ARG A 57 6.69 -3.05 -0.43
C ARG A 57 7.01 -1.98 -1.49
N GLN A 58 6.94 -2.35 -2.76
CA GLN A 58 7.19 -1.48 -3.91
C GLN A 58 6.08 -0.43 -4.05
N ALA A 59 4.81 -0.82 -3.85
CA ALA A 59 3.67 0.11 -3.81
C ALA A 59 3.79 1.12 -2.66
N LEU A 60 4.23 0.68 -1.47
CA LEU A 60 4.50 1.58 -0.35
C LEU A 60 5.57 2.61 -0.71
N THR A 61 6.67 2.18 -1.34
CA THR A 61 7.75 3.07 -1.77
C THR A 61 7.23 4.12 -2.75
N ARG A 62 6.55 3.68 -3.83
CA ARG A 62 5.95 4.59 -4.82
C ARG A 62 4.97 5.58 -4.18
N PHE A 63 4.16 5.12 -3.24
CA PHE A 63 3.20 5.97 -2.54
C PHE A 63 3.89 7.02 -1.67
N LEU A 64 4.89 6.63 -0.89
CA LEU A 64 5.62 7.51 0.00
C LEU A 64 6.44 8.55 -0.78
N ASP A 65 7.05 8.16 -1.89
CA ASP A 65 7.74 9.10 -2.78
C ASP A 65 6.74 10.12 -3.33
N ALA A 66 5.60 9.66 -3.87
CA ALA A 66 4.62 10.52 -4.52
C ALA A 66 3.90 11.52 -3.57
N ILE A 67 3.91 11.30 -2.25
CA ILE A 67 3.35 12.24 -1.27
C ILE A 67 4.40 13.21 -0.70
N ASN A 68 5.68 12.99 -0.97
CA ASN A 68 6.79 13.83 -0.51
C ASN A 68 7.49 14.58 -1.65
N GLU A 69 7.12 14.32 -2.89
CA GLU A 69 7.33 15.18 -4.06
C GLU A 69 6.40 16.42 -4.01
#